data_AF-A0A1G6NW47-F1
#
_entry.id   AF-A0A1G6NW47-F1
#
_cell.length_a   1.000
_cell.length_b   1.000
_cell.length_c   1.000
_cell.angle_alpha   90.00
_cell.angle_beta   90.00
_cell.angle_gamma   90.00
#
_symmetry.space_group_name_H-M   'P 1'
#
loop_
_entity.id
_entity.type
_entity.pdbx_description
1 polymer ?
#
loop_
_entity_poly.entity_id
_entity_poly.type
_entity_poly.pdbx_seq_one_letter_code
_entity_poly.pdbx_strand_id
1 'polypeptide(L)'
;MSCIGAHSHFKIGDFVLQLCNSKEQARRRSDCYWVRSSPYFEGDEAPWFRHLEFYDLTGRDTESGGIGRIGDKSWLQRMNTLTARRVDTPRPQIPVGQRVYAVGDIHGRLDLMLPLLAHIRADSASRRPLDTHVVMLGDLVDRGPYSAETVEFMLSMRPAFATFHCLMGNHEEAMIRAMDAAADRSENQWLKFGGYETLASYGVPVAMLGEELPPAEVIRNYIPERHRLFLEQLPDSLRFGDYLFVHAGVRPGLPLNVQDPSDMRWIRDEFLDYRGDLGAFVVHGHTITNEPSVQINRLGIDTGAYRSGTLTALGLEGDQRWFINATVVDGEVQTKLSSIG
;
A
#
# COMPACT_ATOMS: atom_id res chain seq x y z
N MET A 1 -43.06 50.07 29.44
CA MET A 1 -43.92 50.61 28.36
C MET A 1 -43.15 50.47 27.05
N SER A 2 -43.87 50.03 26.03
CA SER A 2 -43.44 49.53 24.72
C SER A 2 -43.16 50.61 23.66
N CYS A 3 -42.60 50.14 22.53
CA CYS A 3 -42.63 50.64 21.14
C CYS A 3 -41.34 51.35 20.64
N ILE A 4 -40.46 50.67 19.88
CA ILE A 4 -40.43 50.35 18.42
C ILE A 4 -39.91 51.51 17.55
N GLY A 5 -38.83 51.27 16.76
CA GLY A 5 -38.47 52.12 15.61
C GLY A 5 -37.05 52.01 15.01
N ALA A 6 -36.80 50.97 14.21
CA ALA A 6 -36.04 50.90 12.93
C ALA A 6 -34.64 51.56 12.68
N HIS A 7 -33.71 50.68 12.24
CA HIS A 7 -32.65 50.79 11.20
C HIS A 7 -31.59 51.91 11.26
N SER A 8 -30.29 51.59 11.25
CA SER A 8 -29.58 51.28 10.00
C SER A 8 -28.19 50.67 10.26
N HIS A 9 -27.96 49.45 9.74
CA HIS A 9 -26.61 48.93 9.55
C HIS A 9 -26.15 49.31 8.15
N PHE A 10 -25.14 50.17 8.05
CA PHE A 10 -24.43 50.41 6.80
C PHE A 10 -23.61 49.16 6.45
N LYS A 11 -24.06 48.36 5.49
CA LYS A 11 -23.18 47.42 4.77
C LYS A 11 -22.39 48.24 3.75
N ILE A 12 -21.12 48.50 4.05
CA ILE A 12 -20.14 48.90 3.04
C ILE A 12 -19.66 47.62 2.35
N GLY A 13 -19.66 47.61 1.02
CA GLY A 13 -19.39 46.43 0.19
C GLY A 13 -18.03 45.78 0.42
N ASP A 14 -17.91 44.53 -0.02
CA ASP A 14 -16.72 43.70 0.10
C ASP A 14 -15.46 44.42 -0.41
N PHE A 15 -14.45 44.56 0.45
CA PHE A 15 -13.12 44.95 0.02
C PHE A 15 -12.32 43.72 -0.35
N VAL A 16 -11.71 43.76 -1.53
CA VAL A 16 -10.78 42.75 -2.02
C VAL A 16 -9.38 43.37 -1.99
N LEU A 17 -8.56 42.97 -1.02
CA LEU A 17 -7.17 43.40 -0.93
C LEU A 17 -6.27 42.37 -1.61
N GLN A 18 -5.51 42.82 -2.62
CA GLN A 18 -4.52 42.01 -3.32
C GLN A 18 -3.17 42.12 -2.57
N LEU A 19 -2.73 41.03 -1.94
CA LEU A 19 -1.45 40.97 -1.22
C LEU A 19 -0.46 40.14 -2.03
N CYS A 20 0.69 40.74 -2.37
CA CYS A 20 1.76 40.09 -3.12
C CYS A 20 3.10 40.35 -2.41
N ASN A 21 3.97 39.34 -2.28
CA ASN A 21 5.21 39.43 -1.50
C ASN A 21 6.35 40.19 -2.23
N SER A 22 6.14 40.61 -3.48
CA SER A 22 7.05 41.49 -4.21
C SER A 22 6.30 42.31 -5.27
N LYS A 23 6.90 43.44 -5.70
CA LYS A 23 6.39 44.25 -6.82
C LYS A 23 6.34 43.47 -8.15
N GLU A 24 7.12 42.40 -8.27
CA GLU A 24 7.22 41.57 -9.48
C GLU A 24 6.09 40.53 -9.55
N GLN A 25 5.67 39.98 -8.40
CA GLN A 25 4.46 39.14 -8.29
C GLN A 25 3.17 39.93 -8.55
N ALA A 26 3.07 41.17 -8.07
CA ALA A 26 1.90 42.03 -8.30
C ALA A 26 1.60 42.25 -9.79
N ARG A 27 2.61 42.15 -10.66
CA ARG A 27 2.48 42.31 -12.12
C ARG A 27 1.94 41.06 -12.83
N ARG A 28 2.13 39.86 -12.28
CA ARG A 28 1.78 38.59 -12.95
C ARG A 28 0.38 38.07 -12.64
N ARG A 29 -0.27 38.57 -11.58
CA ARG A 29 -1.64 38.21 -11.12
C ARG A 29 -1.92 36.71 -10.86
N SER A 30 -0.97 35.81 -11.11
CA SER A 30 -1.11 34.35 -10.97
C SER A 30 -0.81 33.80 -9.58
N ASP A 31 -0.22 34.60 -8.68
CA ASP A 31 0.31 34.13 -7.39
C ASP A 31 0.06 35.14 -6.27
N CYS A 32 -1.10 35.79 -6.28
CA CYS A 32 -1.52 36.68 -5.19
C CYS A 32 -2.75 36.11 -4.48
N TYR A 33 -2.79 36.28 -3.17
CA TYR A 33 -3.92 35.83 -2.35
C TYR A 33 -4.98 36.92 -2.30
N TRP A 34 -6.23 36.49 -2.32
CA TRP A 34 -7.39 37.36 -2.21
C TRP A 34 -7.99 37.20 -0.83
N VAL A 35 -7.97 38.29 -0.05
CA VAL A 35 -8.58 38.31 1.28
C VAL A 35 -9.92 39.01 1.15
N ARG A 36 -11.00 38.29 1.49
CA ARG A 36 -12.33 38.88 1.68
C ARG A 36 -12.49 39.13 3.17
N SER A 37 -12.84 40.35 3.56
CA SER A 37 -13.16 40.64 4.96
C SER A 37 -14.33 41.60 5.05
N SER A 38 -15.22 41.36 6.00
CA SER A 38 -16.25 42.33 6.42
C SER A 38 -15.69 43.09 7.63
N PRO A 39 -15.38 44.40 7.52
CA PRO A 39 -14.95 45.17 8.67
C PRO A 39 -16.12 45.33 9.65
N TYR A 40 -15.86 45.17 10.94
CA TYR A 40 -16.77 45.54 12.02
C TYR A 40 -16.13 46.68 12.80
N PHE A 41 -16.85 47.78 12.98
CA PHE A 41 -16.39 48.94 13.75
C PHE A 41 -17.15 48.95 15.08
N GLU A 42 -16.42 48.90 16.18
CA GLU A 42 -16.94 49.06 17.53
C GLU A 42 -16.26 50.30 18.14
N GLY A 43 -16.89 51.46 17.98
CA GLY A 43 -16.35 52.76 18.43
C GLY A 43 -15.26 53.37 17.53
N ASP A 44 -14.55 54.38 18.07
CA ASP A 44 -13.58 55.24 17.35
C ASP A 44 -12.14 54.69 17.29
N GLU A 45 -11.93 53.38 17.49
CA GLU A 45 -10.59 52.75 17.39
C GLU A 45 -10.40 51.91 16.11
N ALA A 46 -9.13 51.64 15.76
CA ALA A 46 -8.68 50.98 14.53
C ALA A 46 -9.38 49.60 14.28
N PRO A 47 -9.64 49.24 13.01
CA PRO A 47 -10.56 48.16 12.66
C PRO A 47 -10.10 46.78 13.16
N TRP A 48 -11.05 46.02 13.70
CA TRP A 48 -10.87 44.62 14.10
C TRP A 48 -11.46 43.69 13.04
N PHE A 49 -10.73 42.65 12.64
CA PHE A 49 -11.20 41.63 11.68
C PHE A 49 -11.56 40.34 12.44
N ARG A 50 -12.83 39.92 12.38
CA ARG A 50 -13.29 38.70 13.07
C ARG A 50 -13.03 37.41 12.28
N HIS A 51 -12.94 37.49 10.95
CA HIS A 51 -12.66 36.34 10.09
C HIS A 51 -11.83 36.77 8.87
N LEU A 52 -10.79 35.98 8.57
CA LEU A 52 -9.99 36.07 7.35
C LEU A 52 -10.20 34.75 6.61
N GLU A 53 -10.88 34.80 5.47
CA GLU A 53 -10.98 33.66 4.55
C GLU A 53 -9.89 33.80 3.48
N PHE A 54 -9.06 32.76 3.35
CA PHE A 54 -8.00 32.69 2.36
C PHE A 54 -8.45 31.77 1.21
N TYR A 55 -8.35 32.26 -0.02
CA TYR A 55 -8.66 31.47 -1.21
C TYR A 55 -7.42 31.33 -2.08
N ASP A 56 -7.18 30.10 -2.55
CA ASP A 56 -6.36 29.82 -3.74
C ASP A 56 -7.25 29.94 -5.00
N LEU A 57 -6.63 30.18 -6.16
CA LEU A 57 -7.23 30.39 -7.48
C LEU A 57 -8.15 29.25 -7.97
N THR A 58 -8.26 28.14 -7.22
CA THR A 58 -9.17 27.02 -7.51
C THR A 58 -10.45 26.99 -6.66
N GLY A 59 -10.62 27.96 -5.74
CA GLY A 59 -11.87 28.15 -4.99
C GLY A 59 -12.23 27.03 -4.01
N ARG A 60 -11.25 26.26 -3.51
CA ARG A 60 -11.48 25.23 -2.48
C ARG A 60 -10.98 25.70 -1.12
N ASP A 61 -11.85 25.58 -0.12
CA ASP A 61 -11.67 26.03 1.26
C ASP A 61 -10.43 25.42 1.93
N THR A 62 -9.64 26.26 2.59
CA THR A 62 -8.60 25.82 3.53
C THR A 62 -8.73 26.60 4.84
N GLU A 63 -9.08 25.88 5.90
CA GLU A 63 -8.99 26.20 7.35
C GLU A 63 -9.37 27.62 7.83
N SER A 64 -10.38 27.68 8.70
CA SER A 64 -10.74 28.87 9.48
C SER A 64 -9.81 29.05 10.69
N GLY A 65 -8.88 30.01 10.59
CA GLY A 65 -8.00 30.43 11.68
C GLY A 65 -8.55 31.61 12.47
N GLY A 66 -8.42 31.57 13.81
CA GLY A 66 -8.97 32.55 14.76
C GLY A 66 -8.35 33.95 14.75
N ILE A 67 -8.92 34.79 15.63
CA ILE A 67 -8.74 36.25 15.76
C ILE A 67 -7.28 36.66 16.01
N GLY A 68 -6.76 37.65 15.27
CA GLY A 68 -5.42 38.22 15.48
C GLY A 68 -5.31 39.70 15.09
N ARG A 69 -4.46 40.46 15.81
CA ARG A 69 -4.15 41.88 15.54
C ARG A 69 -3.06 42.01 14.47
N ILE A 70 -3.18 42.99 13.58
CA ILE A 70 -2.14 43.34 12.60
C ILE A 70 -0.92 43.90 13.35
N GLY A 71 0.23 43.20 13.27
CA GLY A 71 1.51 43.68 13.82
C GLY A 71 2.34 42.65 14.61
N ASP A 72 1.84 41.43 14.81
CA ASP A 72 2.55 40.43 15.63
C ASP A 72 3.58 39.61 14.81
N LYS A 73 4.84 39.57 15.25
CA LYS A 73 5.97 38.96 14.52
C LYS A 73 5.88 37.43 14.38
N SER A 74 4.93 36.80 15.08
CA SER A 74 4.63 35.36 14.98
C SER A 74 4.05 34.96 13.61
N TRP A 75 3.46 35.90 12.87
CA TRP A 75 2.89 35.65 11.53
C TRP A 75 3.96 35.43 10.45
N LEU A 76 5.07 36.17 10.49
CA LEU A 76 6.19 36.01 9.55
C LEU A 76 6.90 34.66 9.70
N GLN A 77 6.98 34.14 10.93
CA GLN A 77 7.52 32.79 11.17
C GLN A 77 6.60 31.68 10.66
N ARG A 78 5.28 31.85 10.73
CA ARG A 78 4.31 30.89 10.16
C ARG A 78 4.25 30.94 8.63
N MET A 79 4.54 32.09 8.01
CA MET A 79 4.66 32.19 6.55
C MET A 79 5.93 31.52 6.01
N ASN A 80 7.03 31.52 6.76
CA ASN A 80 8.26 30.82 6.36
C ASN A 80 8.11 29.29 6.32
N THR A 81 7.22 28.71 7.14
CA THR A 81 6.88 27.28 7.08
C THR A 81 5.92 26.93 5.93
N LEU A 82 5.09 27.87 5.47
CA LEU A 82 4.18 27.68 4.33
C LEU A 82 4.83 27.95 2.96
N THR A 83 6.02 28.55 2.95
CA THR A 83 6.81 28.86 1.74
C THR A 83 8.12 28.09 1.64
N ALA A 84 8.36 27.15 2.56
CA ALA A 84 9.32 26.10 2.33
C ALA A 84 8.88 25.40 1.04
N ARG A 85 9.62 25.63 -0.06
CA ARG A 85 9.51 24.84 -1.28
C ARG A 85 9.32 23.40 -0.84
N ARG A 86 8.15 22.80 -1.13
CA ARG A 86 8.06 21.35 -1.21
C ARG A 86 9.15 20.99 -2.20
N VAL A 87 10.27 20.50 -1.68
CA VAL A 87 11.19 19.73 -2.50
C VAL A 87 10.32 18.54 -2.90
N ASP A 88 9.93 18.49 -4.17
CA ASP A 88 9.30 17.29 -4.71
C ASP A 88 10.33 16.18 -4.53
N THR A 89 10.18 15.42 -3.46
CA THR A 89 11.00 14.24 -3.24
C THR A 89 10.72 13.32 -4.42
N PRO A 90 11.75 12.93 -5.20
CA PRO A 90 11.54 12.09 -6.36
C PRO A 90 10.77 10.84 -5.95
N ARG A 91 9.69 10.51 -6.67
CA ARG A 91 8.98 9.27 -6.43
C ARG A 91 9.93 8.09 -6.70
N PRO A 92 9.84 6.99 -5.92
CA PRO A 92 10.62 5.80 -6.16
C PRO A 92 10.43 5.25 -7.59
N GLN A 93 11.53 4.84 -8.22
CA GLN A 93 11.58 4.45 -9.63
C GLN A 93 11.82 2.95 -9.83
N ILE A 94 11.12 2.37 -10.80
CA ILE A 94 11.54 1.12 -11.47
C ILE A 94 12.62 1.45 -12.52
N PRO A 95 13.63 0.58 -12.73
CA PRO A 95 14.66 0.81 -13.74
C PRO A 95 14.09 1.06 -15.14
N VAL A 96 14.77 1.92 -15.90
CA VAL A 96 14.39 2.22 -17.29
C VAL A 96 14.40 0.93 -18.11
N GLY A 97 13.32 0.70 -18.86
CA GLY A 97 13.18 -0.49 -19.70
C GLY A 97 12.52 -1.68 -19.01
N GLN A 98 12.14 -1.56 -17.73
CA GLN A 98 11.48 -2.60 -16.97
C GLN A 98 10.06 -2.22 -16.54
N ARG A 99 9.22 -3.23 -16.36
CA ARG A 99 7.89 -3.12 -15.74
C ARG A 99 7.74 -4.24 -14.71
N VAL A 100 7.24 -3.91 -13.52
CA VAL A 100 7.06 -4.88 -12.44
C VAL A 100 5.60 -4.91 -12.01
N TYR A 101 5.04 -6.11 -11.86
CA TYR A 101 3.77 -6.34 -11.19
C TYR A 101 4.03 -7.13 -9.91
N ALA A 102 3.70 -6.59 -8.74
CA ALA A 102 3.69 -7.35 -7.49
C ALA A 102 2.29 -7.88 -7.21
N VAL A 103 2.16 -9.12 -6.73
CA VAL A 103 0.89 -9.76 -6.37
C VAL A 103 0.95 -10.10 -4.87
N GLY A 104 -0.09 -9.70 -4.13
CA GLY A 104 -0.21 -9.98 -2.70
C GLY A 104 -0.48 -11.46 -2.38
N ASP A 105 -0.79 -11.72 -1.12
CA ASP A 105 -0.93 -13.03 -0.51
C ASP A 105 -2.10 -13.81 -1.12
N ILE A 106 -1.81 -15.00 -1.64
CA ILE A 106 -2.74 -15.77 -2.47
C ILE A 106 -3.55 -16.73 -1.62
N HIS A 107 -2.89 -17.40 -0.67
CA HIS A 107 -3.49 -18.34 0.25
C HIS A 107 -4.42 -19.34 -0.44
N GLY A 108 -3.89 -20.11 -1.40
CA GLY A 108 -4.65 -21.13 -2.12
C GLY A 108 -5.85 -20.61 -2.92
N ARG A 109 -5.95 -19.29 -3.20
CA ARG A 109 -6.98 -18.70 -4.06
C ARG A 109 -6.56 -18.66 -5.53
N LEU A 110 -6.28 -19.84 -6.08
CA LEU A 110 -5.98 -20.00 -7.51
C LEU A 110 -7.08 -19.40 -8.42
N ASP A 111 -8.33 -19.49 -7.97
CA ASP A 111 -9.50 -18.92 -8.62
C ASP A 111 -9.46 -17.39 -8.76
N LEU A 112 -8.78 -16.68 -7.84
CA LEU A 112 -8.50 -15.25 -7.95
C LEU A 112 -7.20 -14.97 -8.71
N MET A 113 -6.17 -15.79 -8.50
CA MET A 113 -4.87 -15.61 -9.12
C MET A 113 -4.95 -15.69 -10.65
N LEU A 114 -5.65 -16.69 -11.22
CA LEU A 114 -5.67 -16.88 -12.67
C LEU A 114 -6.31 -15.70 -13.43
N PRO A 115 -7.51 -15.19 -13.05
CA PRO A 115 -8.07 -14.00 -13.68
C PRO A 115 -7.20 -12.76 -13.49
N LEU A 116 -6.58 -12.59 -12.33
CA LEU A 116 -5.67 -11.47 -12.06
C LEU A 116 -4.46 -11.49 -13.00
N LEU A 117 -3.80 -12.65 -13.15
CA LEU A 117 -2.66 -12.82 -14.06
C LEU A 117 -3.06 -12.63 -15.52
N ALA A 118 -4.26 -13.05 -15.91
CA ALA A 118 -4.79 -12.78 -17.24
C ALA A 118 -4.97 -11.28 -17.50
N HIS A 119 -5.47 -10.53 -16.51
CA HIS A 119 -5.59 -9.07 -16.60
C HIS A 119 -4.21 -8.40 -16.63
N ILE A 120 -3.26 -8.82 -15.78
CA ILE A 120 -1.87 -8.33 -15.82
C ILE A 120 -1.25 -8.53 -17.21
N ARG A 121 -1.45 -9.70 -17.81
CA ARG A 121 -0.97 -9.97 -19.17
C ARG A 121 -1.58 -9.02 -20.20
N ALA A 122 -2.89 -8.79 -20.13
CA ALA A 122 -3.60 -7.88 -21.03
C ALA A 122 -3.14 -6.43 -20.84
N ASP A 123 -3.02 -5.98 -19.59
CA ASP A 123 -2.52 -4.64 -19.23
C ASP A 123 -1.09 -4.43 -19.77
N SER A 124 -0.18 -5.37 -19.53
CA SER A 124 1.20 -5.27 -20.04
C SER A 124 1.25 -5.24 -21.57
N ALA A 125 0.45 -6.07 -22.25
CA ALA A 125 0.37 -6.12 -23.71
C ALA A 125 -0.24 -4.85 -24.33
N SER A 126 -1.08 -4.12 -23.59
CA SER A 126 -1.67 -2.86 -24.05
C SER A 126 -0.71 -1.66 -23.98
N ARG A 127 0.43 -1.82 -23.31
CA ARG A 127 1.44 -0.79 -23.09
C ARG A 127 2.65 -1.03 -23.99
N ARG A 128 3.62 -0.09 -23.95
CA ARG A 128 4.91 -0.27 -24.62
C ARG A 128 5.57 -1.59 -24.15
N PRO A 129 6.09 -2.43 -25.05
CA PRO A 129 6.83 -3.62 -24.67
C PRO A 129 8.08 -3.27 -23.84
N LEU A 130 8.22 -3.91 -22.68
CA LEU A 130 9.32 -3.76 -21.74
C LEU A 130 9.69 -5.13 -21.16
N ASP A 131 10.88 -5.22 -20.56
CA ASP A 131 11.24 -6.38 -19.74
C ASP A 131 10.30 -6.44 -18.54
N THR A 132 9.37 -7.39 -18.58
CA THR A 132 8.25 -7.47 -17.64
C THR A 132 8.53 -8.53 -16.58
N HIS A 133 8.34 -8.17 -15.32
CA HIS A 133 8.47 -9.06 -14.19
C HIS A 133 7.16 -9.16 -13.40
N VAL A 134 6.86 -10.34 -12.88
CA VAL A 134 5.77 -10.57 -11.93
C VAL A 134 6.38 -11.11 -10.64
N VAL A 135 6.13 -10.46 -9.51
CA VAL A 135 6.65 -10.81 -8.19
C VAL A 135 5.48 -11.24 -7.31
N MET A 136 5.42 -12.53 -6.95
CA MET A 136 4.50 -13.04 -5.93
C MET A 136 5.13 -12.80 -4.57
N LEU A 137 4.43 -12.10 -3.66
CA LEU A 137 5.01 -11.66 -2.39
C LEU A 137 5.11 -12.75 -1.30
N GLY A 138 4.80 -14.01 -1.64
CA GLY A 138 4.77 -15.13 -0.69
C GLY A 138 3.33 -15.50 -0.33
N ASP A 139 3.19 -16.40 0.65
CA ASP A 139 1.92 -16.95 1.12
C ASP A 139 1.05 -17.46 -0.04
N LEU A 140 1.63 -18.36 -0.82
CA LEU A 140 0.96 -19.13 -1.86
C LEU A 140 -0.01 -20.15 -1.26
N VAL A 141 0.38 -20.75 -0.12
CA VAL A 141 -0.32 -21.87 0.51
C VAL A 141 -1.19 -21.42 1.69
N ASP A 142 -1.89 -22.39 2.26
CA ASP A 142 -2.81 -22.29 3.40
C ASP A 142 -4.11 -21.54 3.12
N ARG A 143 -5.12 -21.81 3.97
CA ARG A 143 -6.47 -21.19 4.03
C ARG A 143 -7.38 -21.49 2.84
N GLY A 144 -6.93 -21.24 1.62
CA GLY A 144 -7.72 -21.47 0.42
C GLY A 144 -7.63 -22.91 -0.08
N PRO A 145 -8.62 -23.35 -0.86
CA PRO A 145 -8.78 -24.76 -1.21
C PRO A 145 -7.79 -25.26 -2.27
N TYR A 146 -7.06 -24.38 -2.97
CA TYR A 146 -6.25 -24.73 -4.13
C TYR A 146 -4.74 -24.56 -3.89
N SER A 147 -4.24 -24.89 -2.69
CA SER A 147 -2.82 -24.69 -2.36
C SER A 147 -1.91 -25.54 -3.25
N ALA A 148 -2.23 -26.84 -3.42
CA ALA A 148 -1.45 -27.76 -4.25
C ALA A 148 -1.38 -27.29 -5.71
N GLU A 149 -2.50 -26.85 -6.26
CA GLU A 149 -2.62 -26.37 -7.63
C GLU A 149 -1.94 -25.00 -7.81
N THR A 150 -1.97 -24.13 -6.79
CA THR A 150 -1.24 -22.85 -6.80
C THR A 150 0.27 -23.09 -6.87
N VAL A 151 0.80 -23.99 -6.03
CA VAL A 151 2.22 -24.37 -6.05
C VAL A 151 2.60 -25.02 -7.39
N GLU A 152 1.79 -25.95 -7.87
CA GLU A 152 2.01 -26.60 -9.16
C GLU A 152 2.00 -25.58 -10.31
N PHE A 153 1.08 -24.63 -10.31
CA PHE A 153 1.01 -23.57 -11.31
C PHE A 153 2.29 -22.73 -11.31
N MET A 154 2.76 -22.29 -10.14
CA MET A 154 3.98 -21.48 -10.02
C MET A 154 5.24 -22.25 -10.42
N LEU A 155 5.29 -23.56 -10.14
CA LEU A 155 6.41 -24.42 -10.50
C LEU A 155 6.45 -24.73 -11.99
N SER A 156 5.31 -25.15 -12.56
CA SER A 156 5.22 -25.71 -13.91
C SER A 156 4.96 -24.67 -14.99
N MET A 157 4.40 -23.52 -14.64
CA MET A 157 4.01 -22.49 -15.61
C MET A 157 4.81 -21.20 -15.40
N ARG A 158 5.64 -20.88 -16.40
CA ARG A 158 6.20 -19.53 -16.56
C ARG A 158 5.60 -18.93 -17.82
N PRO A 159 4.44 -18.23 -17.72
CA PRO A 159 3.86 -17.57 -18.87
C PRO A 159 4.91 -16.71 -19.58
N ALA A 160 5.10 -16.92 -20.89
CA ALA A 160 6.19 -16.29 -21.64
C ALA A 160 6.12 -14.74 -21.73
N PHE A 161 5.07 -14.12 -21.19
CA PHE A 161 4.90 -12.67 -21.23
C PHE A 161 5.73 -11.94 -20.16
N ALA A 162 6.23 -12.63 -19.14
CA ALA A 162 7.00 -12.03 -18.05
C ALA A 162 7.96 -13.04 -17.40
N THR A 163 8.96 -12.51 -16.71
CA THR A 163 9.76 -13.29 -15.77
C THR A 163 9.05 -13.33 -14.42
N PHE A 164 8.73 -14.53 -13.94
CA PHE A 164 8.05 -14.74 -12.66
C PHE A 164 9.04 -14.96 -11.54
N HIS A 165 8.78 -14.31 -10.42
CA HIS A 165 9.50 -14.43 -9.17
C HIS A 165 8.51 -14.73 -8.05
N CYS A 166 8.91 -15.54 -7.08
CA CYS A 166 8.10 -15.82 -5.90
C CYS A 166 8.99 -15.66 -4.66
N LEU A 167 8.49 -14.97 -3.65
CA LEU A 167 9.18 -14.79 -2.38
C LEU A 167 8.75 -15.86 -1.38
N MET A 168 9.60 -16.12 -0.39
CA MET A 168 9.28 -16.95 0.77
C MET A 168 8.33 -16.19 1.69
N GLY A 169 7.13 -16.73 1.92
CA GLY A 169 6.23 -16.28 2.97
C GLY A 169 6.41 -17.05 4.28
N ASN A 170 5.73 -16.59 5.34
CA ASN A 170 5.75 -17.32 6.60
C ASN A 170 4.94 -18.63 6.54
N HIS A 171 3.96 -18.72 5.65
CA HIS A 171 3.18 -19.95 5.45
C HIS A 171 3.99 -21.04 4.74
N GLU A 172 4.78 -20.67 3.73
CA GLU A 172 5.74 -21.61 3.10
C GLU A 172 6.77 -22.11 4.11
N GLU A 173 7.33 -21.22 4.94
CA GLU A 173 8.26 -21.60 6.00
C GLU A 173 7.63 -22.59 7.00
N ALA A 174 6.39 -22.34 7.43
CA ALA A 174 5.67 -23.21 8.35
C ALA A 174 5.39 -24.60 7.74
N MET A 175 5.01 -24.65 6.46
CA MET A 175 4.80 -25.88 5.69
C MET A 175 6.10 -26.68 5.53
N ILE A 176 7.22 -26.03 5.19
CA ILE A 176 8.53 -26.68 5.09
C ILE A 176 8.94 -27.26 6.44
N ARG A 177 8.80 -26.49 7.52
CA ARG A 177 9.10 -26.97 8.89
C ARG A 177 8.20 -28.12 9.31
N ALA A 178 6.93 -28.13 8.89
CA ALA A 178 6.02 -29.24 9.14
C ALA A 178 6.46 -30.54 8.44
N MET A 179 7.13 -30.43 7.29
CA MET A 179 7.72 -31.55 6.57
C MET A 179 9.10 -31.95 7.11
N ASP A 180 9.75 -31.21 8.00
CA ASP A 180 11.08 -31.57 8.51
C ASP A 180 10.99 -32.51 9.72
N ALA A 181 11.37 -33.78 9.53
CA ALA A 181 11.41 -34.78 10.59
C ALA A 181 12.43 -34.48 11.70
N ALA A 182 13.45 -33.65 11.42
CA ALA A 182 14.45 -33.25 12.41
C ALA A 182 14.06 -31.99 13.19
N ALA A 183 13.06 -31.24 12.74
CA ALA A 183 12.63 -30.01 13.40
C ALA A 183 11.85 -30.31 14.69
N ASP A 184 12.00 -29.44 15.69
CA ASP A 184 11.07 -29.40 16.81
C ASP A 184 9.71 -28.88 16.30
N ARG A 185 8.71 -29.75 16.39
CA ARG A 185 7.35 -29.55 15.88
C ARG A 185 6.33 -29.42 17.01
N SER A 186 6.77 -29.46 18.27
CA SER A 186 5.90 -29.34 19.45
C SER A 186 5.11 -28.02 19.48
N GLU A 187 5.70 -26.95 18.95
CA GLU A 187 5.10 -25.62 18.83
C GLU A 187 4.56 -25.32 17.42
N ASN A 188 4.51 -26.30 16.51
CA ASN A 188 4.11 -26.04 15.13
C ASN A 188 2.61 -25.68 15.06
N GLN A 189 2.31 -24.42 14.75
CA GLN A 189 0.96 -23.88 14.64
C GLN A 189 0.40 -23.88 13.21
N TRP A 190 1.10 -24.50 12.24
CA TRP A 190 0.75 -24.43 10.82
C TRP A 190 -0.70 -24.84 10.54
N LEU A 191 -1.18 -25.92 11.15
CA LEU A 191 -2.57 -26.35 11.03
C LEU A 191 -3.57 -25.27 11.49
N LYS A 192 -3.23 -24.46 12.50
CA LYS A 192 -4.11 -23.41 13.04
C LYS A 192 -4.26 -22.20 12.11
N PHE A 193 -3.35 -22.03 11.15
CA PHE A 193 -3.37 -20.90 10.21
C PHE A 193 -3.60 -21.32 8.76
N GLY A 194 -4.18 -22.50 8.54
CA GLY A 194 -4.68 -22.91 7.23
C GLY A 194 -3.96 -24.11 6.60
N GLY A 195 -3.06 -24.76 7.34
CA GLY A 195 -2.37 -25.97 6.87
C GLY A 195 -3.31 -27.15 6.60
N TYR A 196 -4.51 -27.19 7.21
CA TYR A 196 -5.51 -28.21 6.91
C TYR A 196 -5.98 -28.15 5.46
N GLU A 197 -6.33 -26.95 4.99
CA GLU A 197 -6.78 -26.73 3.62
C GLU A 197 -5.67 -27.07 2.63
N THR A 198 -4.42 -26.77 2.97
CA THR A 198 -3.28 -27.23 2.18
C THR A 198 -3.16 -28.73 2.12
N LEU A 199 -3.14 -29.45 3.25
CA LEU A 199 -3.09 -30.91 3.26
C LEU A 199 -4.26 -31.53 2.49
N ALA A 200 -5.47 -30.99 2.65
CA ALA A 200 -6.65 -31.43 1.92
C ALA A 200 -6.49 -31.23 0.39
N SER A 201 -5.92 -30.11 -0.06
CA SER A 201 -5.63 -29.87 -1.49
C SER A 201 -4.61 -30.86 -2.07
N TYR A 202 -3.72 -31.42 -1.24
CA TYR A 202 -2.80 -32.51 -1.62
C TYR A 202 -3.43 -33.91 -1.52
N GLY A 203 -4.72 -34.01 -1.20
CA GLY A 203 -5.44 -35.28 -1.12
C GLY A 203 -5.24 -36.06 0.18
N VAL A 204 -4.75 -35.42 1.24
CA VAL A 204 -4.67 -36.05 2.56
C VAL A 204 -6.09 -36.35 3.06
N PRO A 205 -6.40 -37.61 3.43
CA PRO A 205 -7.75 -37.97 3.88
C PRO A 205 -8.16 -37.21 5.15
N VAL A 206 -9.41 -36.75 5.20
CA VAL A 206 -9.98 -36.03 6.36
C VAL A 206 -9.82 -36.82 7.67
N ALA A 207 -9.88 -38.15 7.62
CA ALA A 207 -9.66 -38.99 8.80
C ALA A 207 -8.25 -38.88 9.42
N MET A 208 -7.27 -38.37 8.68
CA MET A 208 -5.92 -38.06 9.16
C MET A 208 -5.74 -36.60 9.58
N LEU A 209 -6.73 -35.74 9.27
CA LEU A 209 -6.73 -34.32 9.61
C LEU A 209 -7.42 -34.16 10.97
N GLY A 210 -6.64 -34.29 12.04
CA GLY A 210 -7.06 -34.00 13.43
C GLY A 210 -6.28 -32.83 14.02
N GLU A 211 -6.47 -32.52 15.30
CA GLU A 211 -5.84 -31.37 15.98
C GLU A 211 -4.30 -31.41 15.98
N GLU A 212 -3.72 -32.61 15.86
CA GLU A 212 -2.28 -32.82 15.84
C GLU A 212 -1.74 -32.87 14.42
N LEU A 213 -0.55 -32.29 14.24
CA LEU A 213 0.15 -32.33 12.98
C LEU A 213 0.56 -33.78 12.62
N PRO A 214 0.16 -34.32 11.45
CA PRO A 214 0.54 -35.68 11.06
C PRO A 214 2.06 -35.85 11.03
N PRO A 215 2.62 -37.05 11.21
CA PRO A 215 4.07 -37.28 11.11
C PRO A 215 4.65 -36.72 9.80
N ALA A 216 5.89 -36.22 9.84
CA ALA A 216 6.49 -35.54 8.70
C ALA A 216 6.59 -36.47 7.47
N GLU A 217 6.84 -37.76 7.71
CA GLU A 217 6.87 -38.81 6.70
C GLU A 217 5.50 -38.99 6.03
N VAL A 218 4.41 -38.88 6.80
CA VAL A 218 3.05 -38.94 6.25
C VAL A 218 2.81 -37.74 5.36
N ILE A 219 3.14 -36.53 5.81
CA ILE A 219 2.97 -35.31 5.02
C ILE A 219 3.77 -35.39 3.70
N ARG A 220 5.03 -35.85 3.76
CA ARG A 220 5.91 -36.03 2.60
C ARG A 220 5.41 -37.08 1.59
N ASN A 221 4.57 -38.03 2.01
CA ASN A 221 3.98 -38.99 1.07
C ASN A 221 2.93 -38.36 0.14
N TYR A 222 2.30 -37.26 0.58
CA TYR A 222 1.27 -36.57 -0.21
C TYR A 222 1.82 -35.37 -0.98
N ILE A 223 2.81 -34.67 -0.42
CA ILE A 223 3.39 -33.48 -1.07
C ILE A 223 4.52 -33.93 -2.01
N PRO A 224 4.43 -33.66 -3.33
CA PRO A 224 5.49 -34.02 -4.26
C PRO A 224 6.82 -33.37 -3.89
N GLU A 225 7.90 -34.15 -3.98
CA GLU A 225 9.25 -33.68 -3.67
C GLU A 225 9.63 -32.41 -4.46
N ARG A 226 9.20 -32.31 -5.72
CA ARG A 226 9.43 -31.12 -6.55
C ARG A 226 8.76 -29.84 -6.01
N HIS A 227 7.63 -29.95 -5.29
CA HIS A 227 6.99 -28.80 -4.64
C HIS A 227 7.81 -28.38 -3.43
N ARG A 228 8.24 -29.34 -2.59
CA ARG A 228 9.11 -29.06 -1.44
C ARG A 228 10.39 -28.36 -1.88
N LEU A 229 11.09 -28.91 -2.87
CA LEU A 229 12.34 -28.34 -3.39
C LEU A 229 12.14 -26.96 -4.02
N PHE A 230 10.99 -26.70 -4.62
CA PHE A 230 10.64 -25.38 -5.14
C PHE A 230 10.48 -24.35 -4.02
N LEU A 231 9.69 -24.69 -2.99
CA LEU A 231 9.45 -23.80 -1.85
C LEU A 231 10.74 -23.50 -1.07
N GLU A 232 11.62 -24.49 -0.90
CA GLU A 232 12.90 -24.33 -0.20
C GLU A 232 13.90 -23.39 -0.91
N GLN A 233 13.68 -23.08 -2.19
CA GLN A 233 14.56 -22.21 -2.98
C GLN A 233 14.05 -20.78 -3.09
N LEU A 234 12.90 -20.46 -2.49
CA LEU A 234 12.31 -19.13 -2.60
C LEU A 234 13.19 -18.10 -1.86
N PRO A 235 13.57 -16.97 -2.52
CA PRO A 235 14.30 -15.89 -1.86
C PRO A 235 13.40 -15.11 -0.90
N ASP A 236 14.01 -14.48 0.12
CA ASP A 236 13.29 -13.64 1.07
C ASP A 236 12.91 -12.26 0.51
N SER A 237 13.69 -11.75 -0.46
CA SER A 237 13.43 -10.44 -1.06
C SER A 237 14.01 -10.28 -2.46
N LEU A 238 13.48 -9.29 -3.19
CA LEU A 238 13.94 -8.88 -4.51
C LEU A 238 13.98 -7.37 -4.62
N ARG A 239 14.87 -6.84 -5.48
CA ARG A 239 15.04 -5.40 -5.66
C ARG A 239 14.94 -5.00 -7.13
N PHE A 240 14.17 -3.96 -7.40
CA PHE A 240 14.10 -3.30 -8.71
C PHE A 240 14.20 -1.79 -8.50
N GLY A 241 15.36 -1.21 -8.84
CA GLY A 241 15.62 0.22 -8.63
C GLY A 241 15.49 0.61 -7.16
N ASP A 242 14.56 1.53 -6.89
CA ASP A 242 14.30 2.04 -5.54
C ASP A 242 13.36 1.13 -4.72
N TYR A 243 12.75 0.11 -5.35
CA TYR A 243 11.79 -0.77 -4.69
C TYR A 243 12.45 -2.04 -4.15
N LEU A 244 12.08 -2.38 -2.91
CA LEU A 244 12.33 -3.68 -2.30
C LEU A 244 10.99 -4.42 -2.16
N PHE A 245 10.93 -5.65 -2.67
CA PHE A 245 9.81 -6.56 -2.49
C PHE A 245 10.21 -7.58 -1.43
N VAL A 246 9.39 -7.72 -0.40
CA VAL A 246 9.60 -8.61 0.75
C VAL A 246 8.24 -9.05 1.26
N HIS A 247 8.14 -10.24 1.87
CA HIS A 247 6.85 -10.77 2.29
C HIS A 247 6.20 -9.90 3.38
N ALA A 248 6.84 -9.73 4.55
CA ALA A 248 6.27 -8.99 5.67
C ALA A 248 6.82 -7.56 5.78
N GLY A 249 8.14 -7.39 5.78
CA GLY A 249 8.77 -6.09 5.96
C GLY A 249 10.27 -6.18 6.22
N VAL A 250 10.84 -5.10 6.76
CA VAL A 250 12.24 -5.06 7.19
C VAL A 250 12.34 -4.37 8.54
N ARG A 251 13.31 -4.78 9.36
CA ARG A 251 13.58 -4.15 10.66
C ARG A 251 14.12 -2.72 10.44
N PRO A 252 13.43 -1.68 10.93
CA PRO A 252 13.90 -0.31 10.80
C PRO A 252 15.26 -0.09 11.49
N GLY A 253 16.06 0.81 10.94
CA GLY A 253 17.38 1.14 11.48
C GLY A 253 18.50 0.16 11.14
N LEU A 254 18.20 -0.98 10.50
CA LEU A 254 19.20 -1.91 9.98
C LEU A 254 19.37 -1.75 8.45
N PRO A 255 20.62 -1.79 7.94
CA PRO A 255 20.85 -1.86 6.50
C PRO A 255 20.20 -3.08 5.86
N LEU A 256 19.71 -2.93 4.61
CA LEU A 256 18.96 -3.99 3.91
C LEU A 256 19.75 -5.30 3.72
N ASN A 257 21.08 -5.25 3.69
CA ASN A 257 21.95 -6.41 3.49
C ASN A 257 22.24 -7.22 4.77
N VAL A 258 21.75 -6.79 5.93
CA VAL A 258 21.94 -7.48 7.23
C VAL A 258 20.62 -7.73 7.96
N GLN A 259 19.51 -7.67 7.22
CA GLN A 259 18.18 -7.98 7.72
C GLN A 259 18.04 -9.47 8.05
N ASP A 260 17.32 -9.77 9.12
CA ASP A 260 17.04 -11.15 9.53
C ASP A 260 15.92 -11.76 8.68
N PRO A 261 16.08 -12.98 8.12
CA PRO A 261 15.03 -13.64 7.34
C PRO A 261 13.71 -13.83 8.11
N SER A 262 13.75 -14.06 9.42
CA SER A 262 12.55 -14.17 10.25
C SER A 262 11.79 -12.84 10.29
N ASP A 263 12.49 -11.71 10.42
CA ASP A 263 11.85 -10.40 10.32
C ASP A 263 11.22 -10.20 8.93
N MET A 264 11.93 -10.57 7.86
CA MET A 264 11.41 -10.46 6.49
C MET A 264 10.11 -11.24 6.26
N ARG A 265 9.89 -12.31 7.01
CA ARG A 265 8.71 -13.19 6.91
C ARG A 265 7.62 -12.88 7.94
N TRP A 266 7.95 -12.28 9.08
CA TRP A 266 7.01 -12.19 10.21
C TRP A 266 6.82 -10.79 10.82
N ILE A 267 7.66 -9.80 10.49
CA ILE A 267 7.60 -8.50 11.17
C ILE A 267 6.27 -7.78 10.93
N ARG A 268 5.75 -7.11 11.96
CA ARG A 268 4.49 -6.35 11.91
C ARG A 268 4.70 -4.93 12.45
N ASP A 269 4.20 -4.65 13.65
CA ASP A 269 4.01 -3.30 14.18
C ASP A 269 5.28 -2.42 14.10
N GLU A 270 6.45 -2.95 14.48
CA GLU A 270 7.72 -2.23 14.39
C GLU A 270 8.01 -1.68 12.98
N PHE A 271 7.72 -2.45 11.93
CA PHE A 271 7.86 -2.04 10.54
C PHE A 271 6.66 -1.21 10.06
N LEU A 272 5.44 -1.63 10.40
CA LEU A 272 4.21 -1.02 9.93
C LEU A 272 4.02 0.42 10.45
N ASP A 273 4.49 0.72 11.65
CA ASP A 273 4.36 2.03 12.29
C ASP A 273 5.52 2.97 11.99
N TYR A 274 6.62 2.46 11.44
CA TYR A 274 7.76 3.27 11.09
C TYR A 274 7.50 4.13 9.83
N ARG A 275 7.91 5.40 9.87
CA ARG A 275 7.72 6.37 8.76
C ARG A 275 9.03 6.96 8.22
N GLY A 276 10.17 6.56 8.78
CA GLY A 276 11.48 7.03 8.33
C GLY A 276 12.00 6.29 7.10
N ASP A 277 13.25 6.58 6.74
CA ASP A 277 13.94 5.90 5.65
C ASP A 277 14.25 4.44 6.01
N LEU A 278 13.97 3.55 5.06
CA LEU A 278 14.19 2.10 5.12
C LEU A 278 15.32 1.65 4.17
N GLY A 279 15.95 2.58 3.44
CA GLY A 279 16.96 2.30 2.41
C GLY A 279 16.38 1.87 1.05
N ALA A 280 15.06 1.70 0.98
CA ALA A 280 14.27 1.44 -0.23
C ALA A 280 12.79 1.78 0.05
N PHE A 281 11.99 1.88 -1.02
CA PHE A 281 10.53 1.88 -0.90
C PHE A 281 10.02 0.44 -0.86
N VAL A 282 9.45 0.04 0.28
CA VAL A 282 9.16 -1.38 0.54
C VAL A 282 7.75 -1.76 0.08
N VAL A 283 7.62 -2.76 -0.79
CA VAL A 283 6.35 -3.37 -1.18
C VAL A 283 6.22 -4.70 -0.46
N HIS A 284 5.10 -4.90 0.23
CA HIS A 284 4.91 -6.07 1.11
C HIS A 284 3.47 -6.59 1.14
N GLY A 285 3.35 -7.81 1.63
CA GLY A 285 2.12 -8.53 1.92
C GLY A 285 1.91 -8.73 3.43
N HIS A 286 1.54 -9.95 3.84
CA HIS A 286 1.48 -10.49 5.21
C HIS A 286 0.43 -9.90 6.16
N THR A 287 0.29 -8.58 6.15
CA THR A 287 -0.64 -7.85 7.02
C THR A 287 -1.86 -7.44 6.23
N ILE A 288 -2.92 -8.24 6.38
CA ILE A 288 -4.22 -8.01 5.75
C ILE A 288 -4.77 -6.64 6.09
N THR A 289 -5.13 -5.90 5.05
CA THR A 289 -5.84 -4.63 5.11
C THR A 289 -7.05 -4.67 4.16
N ASN A 290 -8.07 -3.84 4.39
CA ASN A 290 -9.25 -3.83 3.49
C ASN A 290 -8.93 -3.23 2.12
N GLU A 291 -7.95 -2.33 2.08
CA GLU A 291 -7.47 -1.61 0.90
C GLU A 291 -5.95 -1.47 1.02
N PRO A 292 -5.21 -1.37 -0.11
CA PRO A 292 -3.77 -1.23 -0.07
C PRO A 292 -3.27 -0.12 0.87
N SER A 293 -2.33 -0.45 1.75
CA SER A 293 -1.76 0.47 2.75
C SER A 293 -0.61 1.27 2.15
N VAL A 294 -0.93 2.42 1.56
CA VAL A 294 0.06 3.34 0.98
C VAL A 294 0.64 4.25 2.07
N GLN A 295 1.96 4.20 2.26
CA GLN A 295 2.72 5.10 3.15
C GLN A 295 3.87 5.76 2.40
N ILE A 296 4.57 6.67 3.10
CA ILE A 296 5.69 7.43 2.52
C ILE A 296 6.90 6.55 2.15
N ASN A 297 7.11 5.46 2.88
CA ASN A 297 8.28 4.58 2.78
C ASN A 297 7.92 3.13 2.40
N ARG A 298 6.64 2.78 2.37
CA ARG A 298 6.16 1.42 2.07
C ARG A 298 4.77 1.39 1.44
N LEU A 299 4.43 0.26 0.84
CA LEU A 299 3.13 -0.02 0.26
C LEU A 299 2.74 -1.49 0.52
N GLY A 300 1.74 -1.70 1.37
CA GLY A 300 1.18 -3.02 1.66
C GLY A 300 0.05 -3.37 0.70
N ILE A 301 0.08 -4.54 0.06
CA ILE A 301 -0.93 -4.97 -0.93
C ILE A 301 -1.67 -6.25 -0.57
N ASP A 302 -1.47 -6.78 0.64
CA ASP A 302 -2.30 -7.87 1.14
C ASP A 302 -3.71 -7.36 1.49
N THR A 303 -4.65 -7.65 0.59
CA THR A 303 -6.08 -7.38 0.75
C THR A 303 -6.87 -8.58 1.27
N GLY A 304 -6.17 -9.63 1.71
CA GLY A 304 -6.72 -10.80 2.36
C GLY A 304 -7.53 -11.70 1.43
N ALA A 305 -6.97 -12.14 0.31
CA ALA A 305 -7.67 -12.89 -0.75
C ALA A 305 -8.56 -14.03 -0.23
N TYR A 306 -8.06 -14.87 0.68
CA TYR A 306 -8.84 -15.97 1.24
C TYR A 306 -10.06 -15.51 2.05
N ARG A 307 -10.01 -14.31 2.64
CA ARG A 307 -11.01 -13.78 3.58
C ARG A 307 -11.96 -12.79 2.93
N SER A 308 -11.42 -11.82 2.19
CA SER A 308 -12.18 -10.74 1.55
C SER A 308 -12.73 -11.15 0.18
N GLY A 309 -12.16 -12.20 -0.41
CA GLY A 309 -12.42 -12.54 -1.80
C GLY A 309 -11.77 -11.57 -2.79
N THR A 310 -10.84 -10.70 -2.35
CA THR A 310 -10.11 -9.77 -3.20
C THR A 310 -8.61 -10.05 -3.16
N LEU A 311 -8.01 -10.28 -4.32
CA LEU A 311 -6.57 -10.36 -4.52
C LEU A 311 -6.10 -9.12 -5.27
N THR A 312 -5.07 -8.46 -4.76
CA THR A 312 -4.55 -7.22 -5.31
C THR A 312 -3.16 -7.41 -5.91
N ALA A 313 -2.95 -6.78 -7.07
CA ALA A 313 -1.65 -6.57 -7.68
C ALA A 313 -1.33 -5.08 -7.82
N LEU A 314 -0.05 -4.74 -7.72
CA LEU A 314 0.52 -3.41 -7.95
C LEU A 314 1.38 -3.45 -9.22
N GLY A 315 0.99 -2.70 -10.25
CA GLY A 315 1.80 -2.45 -11.44
C GLY A 315 2.68 -1.21 -11.26
N LEU A 316 3.93 -1.30 -11.73
CA LEU A 316 4.99 -0.31 -11.58
C LEU A 316 5.77 -0.13 -12.89
N GLU A 317 5.95 1.12 -13.33
CA GLU A 317 6.79 1.49 -14.48
C GLU A 317 7.31 2.92 -14.31
N GLY A 318 8.63 3.12 -14.27
CA GLY A 318 9.20 4.43 -13.89
C GLY A 318 8.68 4.85 -12.52
N ASP A 319 8.03 6.02 -12.44
CA ASP A 319 7.36 6.53 -11.24
C ASP A 319 5.86 6.18 -11.16
N GLN A 320 5.32 5.55 -12.21
CA GLN A 320 3.90 5.25 -12.30
C GLN A 320 3.56 4.03 -11.46
N ARG A 321 2.38 4.10 -10.84
CA ARG A 321 1.82 3.02 -10.01
C ARG A 321 0.34 2.87 -10.29
N TRP A 322 -0.13 1.63 -10.39
CA TRP A 322 -1.55 1.31 -10.53
C TRP A 322 -1.87 -0.01 -9.83
N PHE A 323 -3.12 -0.20 -9.44
CA PHE A 323 -3.61 -1.47 -8.92
C PHE A 323 -4.40 -2.23 -9.97
N ILE A 324 -4.35 -3.55 -9.88
CA ILE A 324 -5.28 -4.46 -10.54
C ILE A 324 -5.81 -5.38 -9.44
N ASN A 325 -7.13 -5.47 -9.31
CA ASN A 325 -7.77 -6.34 -8.33
C ASN A 325 -8.54 -7.44 -9.05
N ALA A 326 -8.56 -8.64 -8.47
CA ALA A 326 -9.51 -9.70 -8.77
C ALA A 326 -10.40 -9.89 -7.54
N THR A 327 -11.72 -9.74 -7.70
CA THR A 327 -12.67 -9.76 -6.59
C THR A 327 -13.82 -10.70 -6.90
N VAL A 328 -14.23 -11.52 -5.93
CA VAL A 328 -15.49 -12.28 -6.00
C VAL A 328 -16.67 -11.33 -5.81
N VAL A 329 -17.50 -11.19 -6.83
CA VAL A 329 -18.75 -10.43 -6.83
C VAL A 329 -19.87 -11.36 -7.29
N ASP A 330 -20.88 -11.57 -6.46
CA ASP A 330 -22.02 -12.46 -6.74
C ASP A 330 -21.62 -13.89 -7.16
N GLY A 331 -20.50 -14.38 -6.65
CA GLY A 331 -19.96 -15.72 -6.95
C GLY A 331 -19.08 -15.79 -8.20
N GLU A 332 -18.89 -14.69 -8.92
CA GLU A 332 -18.01 -14.61 -10.09
C GLU A 332 -16.78 -13.75 -9.80
N VAL A 333 -15.65 -14.08 -10.42
CA VAL A 333 -14.43 -13.28 -10.28
C VAL A 333 -14.43 -12.16 -11.31
N GLN A 334 -14.47 -10.92 -10.85
CA GLN A 334 -14.35 -9.72 -11.66
C GLN A 334 -12.97 -9.10 -11.47
N THR A 335 -12.42 -8.50 -12.53
CA THR A 335 -11.13 -7.81 -12.43
C THR A 335 -11.25 -6.32 -12.75
N LYS A 336 -10.50 -5.47 -12.04
CA LYS A 336 -10.58 -4.02 -12.18
C LYS A 336 -9.19 -3.39 -12.07
N LEU A 337 -8.89 -2.45 -12.96
CA LEU A 337 -7.70 -1.61 -12.91
C LEU A 337 -8.05 -0.24 -12.28
N SER A 338 -7.18 0.27 -11.41
CA SER A 338 -7.27 1.62 -10.84
C SER A 338 -5.91 2.30 -10.78
N SER A 339 -5.83 3.58 -11.15
CA SER A 339 -4.58 4.35 -11.04
C SER A 339 -4.34 4.86 -9.63
N ILE A 340 -3.07 4.96 -9.22
CA ILE A 340 -2.67 5.53 -7.93
C ILE A 340 -2.08 6.92 -8.18
N GLY A 341 -2.86 7.95 -7.85
CA GLY A 341 -2.44 9.35 -7.66
C GLY A 341 -1.34 9.89 -8.56
#